data_AF-A0AAV2BZY0-F1
#
_entry.id   AF-A0AAV2BZY0-F1
#
_cell.length_a   1.000
_cell.length_b   1.000
_cell.length_c   1.000
_cell.angle_alpha   90.00
_cell.angle_beta   90.00
_cell.angle_gamma   90.00
#
_symmetry.space_group_name_H-M   'P 1'
#
loop_
_entity.id
_entity.type
_entity.pdbx_description
1 polymer ?
#
loop_
_entity_poly.entity_id
_entity_poly.type
_entity_poly.pdbx_seq_one_letter_code
_entity_poly.pdbx_strand_id
1 'polypeptide(L)'
;PFEIRPRFAVHRIEILLWGLRELRRSHWRHVDRPRIDIECAGHLLHSSVIFNYRQHSNFPKTLECMDLELPEQEEYLPPLILKLIDTKSFGRKNVIATHVLTRLQEYIFRPQTSIGDKNSYSRVSHIVLNVEHAEQDEYPDAFLVTTV
;
A
#
# COMPACT_ATOMS: atom_id res chain seq x y z
N PRO A 1 35.62 9.77 2.02
CA PRO A 1 35.26 8.32 2.05
C PRO A 1 34.06 8.05 1.13
N PHE A 2 34.29 7.40 -0.02
CA PHE A 2 33.31 7.17 -1.10
C PHE A 2 32.43 5.91 -0.87
N GLU A 3 32.70 5.18 0.21
CA GLU A 3 32.20 3.81 0.46
C GLU A 3 30.93 3.70 1.32
N ILE A 4 30.31 4.81 1.74
CA ILE A 4 29.17 4.79 2.67
C ILE A 4 27.84 5.19 2.02
N ARG A 5 27.82 5.41 0.69
CA ARG A 5 26.58 5.76 0.00
C ARG A 5 25.75 4.48 -0.26
N PRO A 6 24.51 4.39 0.26
CA PRO A 6 23.66 3.25 -0.05
C PRO A 6 23.41 3.19 -1.57
N ARG A 7 23.42 1.98 -2.10
CA ARG A 7 23.08 1.75 -3.51
C ARG A 7 21.57 1.76 -3.64
N PHE A 8 21.07 2.25 -4.77
CA PHE A 8 19.64 2.32 -5.04
C PHE A 8 19.29 1.44 -6.23
N ALA A 9 18.12 0.82 -6.17
CA ALA A 9 17.50 0.10 -7.26
C ALA A 9 16.04 0.52 -7.41
N VAL A 10 15.54 0.44 -8.63
CA VAL A 10 14.12 0.68 -8.91
C VAL A 10 13.31 -0.47 -8.35
N HIS A 11 12.29 -0.17 -7.56
CA HIS A 11 11.32 -1.10 -7.01
C HIS A 11 9.95 -0.73 -7.54
N ARG A 12 9.15 -1.73 -7.95
CA ARG A 12 7.74 -1.54 -8.28
C ARG A 12 6.90 -2.00 -7.10
N ILE A 13 6.19 -1.07 -6.49
CA ILE A 13 5.21 -1.41 -5.46
C ILE A 13 3.87 -1.59 -6.15
N GLU A 14 3.27 -2.76 -5.98
CA GLU A 14 1.95 -3.16 -6.45
C GLU A 14 1.03 -3.33 -5.25
N ILE A 15 -0.04 -2.53 -5.21
CA ILE A 15 -1.00 -2.51 -4.13
C ILE A 15 -2.32 -3.05 -4.63
N LEU A 16 -2.79 -4.09 -3.96
CA LEU A 16 -4.04 -4.76 -4.29
C LEU A 16 -5.18 -4.24 -3.40
N LEU A 17 -6.15 -3.58 -4.02
CA LEU A 17 -7.22 -2.78 -3.40
C LEU A 17 -8.59 -3.38 -3.71
N TRP A 18 -9.04 -4.39 -2.96
CA TRP A 18 -10.32 -5.04 -3.26
C TRP A 18 -11.51 -4.27 -2.72
N GLY A 19 -11.46 -3.88 -1.45
CA GLY A 19 -12.53 -3.14 -0.81
C GLY A 19 -12.26 -2.88 0.66
N LEU A 20 -13.13 -2.11 1.31
CA LEU A 20 -13.01 -1.79 2.73
C LEU A 20 -14.05 -2.56 3.54
N ARG A 21 -13.61 -3.40 4.47
CA ARG A 21 -14.48 -4.11 5.41
C ARG A 21 -14.22 -3.65 6.84
N GLU A 22 -15.23 -3.78 7.69
CA GLU A 22 -15.09 -3.69 9.15
C GLU A 22 -14.42 -2.40 9.68
N LEU A 23 -14.65 -1.25 9.02
CA LEU A 23 -14.33 0.04 9.63
C LEU A 23 -14.97 0.09 11.04
N ARG A 24 -14.27 0.61 12.05
CA ARG A 24 -14.80 0.70 13.43
C ARG A 24 -16.22 1.30 13.39
N ARG A 25 -17.16 0.70 14.13
CA ARG A 25 -18.61 1.09 14.11
C ARG A 25 -18.86 2.59 14.36
N SER A 26 -17.96 3.27 15.06
CA SER A 26 -17.97 4.73 15.25
C SER A 26 -17.79 5.51 13.95
N HIS A 27 -16.97 5.01 13.02
CA HIS A 27 -16.65 5.66 11.75
C HIS A 27 -17.62 5.28 10.61
N TRP A 28 -18.30 4.12 10.71
CA TRP A 28 -19.23 3.61 9.68
C TRP A 28 -20.32 4.60 9.26
N ARG A 29 -20.88 5.36 10.21
CA ARG A 29 -22.00 6.26 9.93
C ARG A 29 -21.58 7.50 9.11
N HIS A 30 -20.29 7.83 9.12
CA HIS A 30 -19.82 9.10 8.58
C HIS A 30 -18.90 8.96 7.37
N VAL A 31 -18.55 7.77 6.87
CA VAL A 31 -17.77 7.62 5.63
C VAL A 31 -18.69 7.65 4.41
N ASP A 32 -18.30 8.40 3.38
CA ASP A 32 -19.08 8.57 2.13
C ASP A 32 -18.26 8.14 0.92
N ARG A 33 -17.11 8.79 0.74
CA ARG A 33 -16.26 8.64 -0.44
C ARG A 33 -14.81 8.37 -0.06
N PRO A 34 -14.54 7.17 0.48
CA PRO A 34 -13.21 6.81 0.92
C PRO A 34 -12.26 6.54 -0.25
N ARG A 35 -10.98 6.78 -0.01
CA ARG A 35 -9.84 6.38 -0.83
C ARG A 35 -8.65 6.06 0.06
N ILE A 36 -7.65 5.41 -0.49
CA ILE A 36 -6.37 5.15 0.20
C ILE A 36 -5.29 6.02 -0.45
N ASP A 37 -4.60 6.80 0.38
CA ASP A 37 -3.38 7.52 0.02
C ASP A 37 -2.19 6.65 0.46
N ILE A 38 -1.36 6.21 -0.51
CA ILE A 38 -0.18 5.37 -0.30
C ILE A 38 1.07 6.25 -0.41
N GLU A 39 1.88 6.28 0.64
CA GLU A 39 3.07 7.13 0.75
C GLU A 39 4.32 6.29 1.06
N CYS A 40 5.38 6.46 0.29
CA CYS A 40 6.67 5.79 0.50
C CYS A 40 7.82 6.67 0.01
N ALA A 41 8.89 6.81 0.78
CA ALA A 41 10.08 7.54 0.35
C ALA A 41 9.78 8.94 -0.26
N GLY A 42 8.80 9.67 0.29
CA GLY A 42 8.36 10.98 -0.21
C GLY A 42 7.50 10.96 -1.49
N HIS A 43 7.19 9.78 -2.03
CA HIS A 43 6.28 9.60 -3.16
C HIS A 43 4.87 9.30 -2.65
N LEU A 44 3.86 9.81 -3.35
CA LEU A 44 2.45 9.69 -2.98
C LEU A 44 1.64 9.17 -4.16
N LEU A 45 0.89 8.10 -3.93
CA LEU A 45 -0.06 7.50 -4.87
C LEU A 45 -1.45 7.54 -4.26
N HIS A 46 -2.43 7.97 -5.04
CA HIS A 46 -3.83 7.97 -4.63
C HIS A 46 -4.56 6.82 -5.30
N SER A 47 -5.27 6.01 -4.52
CA SER A 47 -6.21 5.06 -5.09
C SER A 47 -7.38 5.76 -5.78
N SER A 48 -8.09 5.01 -6.61
CA SER A 48 -9.47 5.35 -6.98
C SER A 48 -10.35 5.62 -5.74
N VAL A 49 -11.34 6.52 -5.89
CA VAL A 49 -12.32 6.84 -4.85
C VAL A 49 -13.48 5.86 -4.95
N ILE A 50 -13.91 5.30 -3.83
CA ILE A 50 -15.18 4.58 -3.73
C ILE A 50 -16.30 5.62 -3.66
N PHE A 51 -17.14 5.74 -4.70
CA PHE A 51 -18.14 6.82 -4.75
C PHE A 51 -19.34 6.63 -3.82
N ASN A 52 -19.70 5.37 -3.51
CA ASN A 52 -20.83 5.06 -2.64
C ASN A 52 -20.48 3.87 -1.75
N TYR A 53 -19.66 4.13 -0.73
CA TYR A 53 -19.14 3.09 0.16
C TYR A 53 -20.24 2.22 0.80
N ARG A 54 -21.39 2.83 1.12
CA ARG A 54 -22.50 2.15 1.78
C ARG A 54 -23.19 1.11 0.90
N GLN A 55 -23.17 1.29 -0.42
CA GLN A 55 -23.75 0.33 -1.38
C GLN A 55 -22.67 -0.57 -1.99
N HIS A 56 -21.48 -0.02 -2.24
CA HIS A 56 -20.37 -0.70 -2.89
C HIS A 56 -19.09 -0.41 -2.10
N SER A 57 -18.66 -1.37 -1.29
CA SER A 57 -17.46 -1.25 -0.46
C SER A 57 -16.15 -1.50 -1.21
N ASN A 58 -16.21 -1.83 -2.50
CA ASN A 58 -15.07 -2.24 -3.31
C ASN A 58 -14.47 -1.06 -4.08
N PHE A 59 -13.16 -1.09 -4.28
CA PHE A 59 -12.50 -0.08 -5.12
C PHE A 59 -12.83 -0.32 -6.60
N PRO A 60 -13.07 0.75 -7.38
CA PRO A 60 -13.25 0.64 -8.82
C PRO A 60 -12.04 0.03 -9.55
N LYS A 61 -10.83 0.29 -9.03
CA LYS A 61 -9.57 -0.24 -9.56
C LYS A 61 -8.87 -1.08 -8.49
N THR A 62 -8.71 -2.37 -8.77
CA THR A 62 -8.16 -3.35 -7.82
C THR A 62 -6.64 -3.32 -7.72
N LEU A 63 -5.93 -2.78 -8.70
CA LEU A 63 -4.46 -2.75 -8.70
C LEU A 63 -3.98 -1.32 -8.94
N GLU A 64 -3.19 -0.80 -8.00
CA GLU A 64 -2.44 0.44 -8.17
C GLU A 64 -0.95 0.14 -8.05
N CYS A 65 -0.10 0.88 -8.76
CA CYS A 65 1.34 0.68 -8.68
C CYS A 65 2.12 1.99 -8.73
N MET A 66 3.32 1.98 -8.15
CA MET A 66 4.31 3.04 -8.27
C MET A 66 5.71 2.48 -8.38
N ASP A 67 6.56 3.14 -9.16
CA ASP A 67 7.98 2.81 -9.29
C ASP A 67 8.81 3.80 -8.47
N LEU A 68 9.68 3.30 -7.61
CA LEU A 68 10.48 4.09 -6.66
C LEU A 68 11.95 3.68 -6.71
N GLU A 69 12.87 4.64 -6.56
CA GLU A 69 14.26 4.33 -6.25
C GLU A 69 14.40 4.13 -4.74
N LEU A 70 14.64 2.89 -4.31
CA LEU A 70 14.82 2.51 -2.91
C LEU A 70 16.21 1.91 -2.70
N PRO A 71 16.74 1.93 -1.45
CA PRO A 71 18.01 1.28 -1.13
C PRO A 71 18.00 -0.21 -1.52
N GLU A 72 19.13 -0.71 -2.04
CA GLU A 72 19.31 -2.15 -2.33
C GLU A 72 19.36 -2.98 -1.05
N GLN A 73 19.88 -2.39 0.04
CA GLN A 73 19.92 -3.05 1.35
C GLN A 73 18.55 -2.96 2.04
N GLU A 74 18.00 -4.12 2.37
CA GLU A 74 16.65 -4.28 2.91
C GLU A 74 16.45 -3.59 4.27
N GLU A 75 17.51 -3.48 5.07
CA GLU A 75 17.49 -2.82 6.38
C GLU A 75 17.29 -1.31 6.29
N TYR A 76 17.51 -0.73 5.11
CA TYR A 76 17.34 0.70 4.85
C TYR A 76 16.07 1.01 4.06
N LEU A 77 15.23 0.02 3.78
CA LEU A 77 13.96 0.26 3.11
C LEU A 77 13.08 1.17 4.00
N PRO A 78 12.55 2.27 3.44
CA PRO A 78 11.70 3.18 4.19
C PRO A 78 10.34 2.54 4.49
N PRO A 79 9.61 3.02 5.51
CA PRO A 79 8.26 2.54 5.78
C PRO A 79 7.31 2.93 4.64
N LEU A 80 6.32 2.08 4.39
CA LEU A 80 5.18 2.39 3.53
C LEU A 80 3.98 2.74 4.38
N ILE A 81 3.36 3.88 4.09
CA ILE A 81 2.23 4.41 4.86
C ILE A 81 0.97 4.34 4.00
N LEU A 82 -0.09 3.74 4.53
CA LEU A 82 -1.41 3.68 3.93
C LEU A 82 -2.38 4.51 4.77
N LYS A 83 -2.95 5.57 4.20
CA LYS A 83 -3.92 6.45 4.87
C LYS A 83 -5.28 6.28 4.23
N LEU A 84 -6.27 5.82 5.00
CA LEU A 84 -7.66 5.85 4.58
C LEU A 84 -8.21 7.26 4.74
N ILE A 85 -8.55 7.90 3.62
CA ILE A 85 -9.07 9.26 3.57
C ILE A 85 -10.51 9.24 3.11
N ASP A 86 -11.42 9.85 3.88
CA ASP A 86 -12.78 10.13 3.44
C ASP A 86 -12.83 11.51 2.75
N THR A 87 -13.24 11.51 1.47
CA THR A 87 -13.33 12.72 0.65
C THR A 87 -14.75 13.26 0.68
N LYS A 88 -15.00 14.28 1.49
CA LYS A 88 -16.33 14.91 1.60
C LYS A 88 -16.62 15.90 0.47
N SER A 89 -17.87 16.36 0.43
CA SER A 89 -18.25 17.52 -0.38
C SER A 89 -17.37 18.73 -0.02
N PHE A 90 -17.17 19.61 -1.01
CA PHE A 90 -16.33 20.81 -0.89
C PHE A 90 -14.83 20.52 -0.62
N GLY A 91 -14.35 19.32 -1.01
CA GLY A 91 -12.92 19.00 -0.96
C GLY A 91 -12.35 18.77 0.44
N ARG A 92 -13.19 18.71 1.47
CA ARG A 92 -12.75 18.37 2.84
C ARG A 92 -12.27 16.92 2.85
N LYS A 93 -11.06 16.70 3.39
CA LYS A 93 -10.44 15.38 3.51
C LYS A 93 -10.25 15.07 4.99
N ASN A 94 -10.80 13.96 5.45
CA ASN A 94 -10.61 13.46 6.80
C ASN A 94 -9.81 12.17 6.75
N VAL A 95 -8.72 12.10 7.51
CA VAL A 95 -8.01 10.83 7.74
C VAL A 95 -8.88 10.00 8.68
N ILE A 96 -9.31 8.84 8.21
CA ILE A 96 -10.12 7.89 8.99
C ILE A 96 -9.20 6.90 9.72
N ALA A 97 -8.12 6.49 9.07
CA ALA A 97 -7.18 5.53 9.60
C ALA A 97 -5.81 5.65 8.92
N THR A 98 -4.77 5.22 9.62
CA THR A 98 -3.41 5.15 9.10
C THR A 98 -2.80 3.80 9.47
N HIS A 99 -2.23 3.13 8.49
CA HIS A 99 -1.47 1.89 8.66
C HIS A 99 -0.05 2.11 8.14
N VAL A 100 0.95 1.63 8.89
CA VAL A 100 2.37 1.82 8.56
C VAL A 100 3.04 0.45 8.50
N LEU A 101 3.51 0.08 7.31
CA LEU A 101 4.35 -1.09 7.10
C LEU A 101 5.81 -0.69 7.30
N THR A 102 6.37 -1.06 8.44
CA THR A 102 7.75 -0.75 8.82
C THR A 102 8.77 -1.70 8.21
N ARG A 103 8.35 -2.93 7.85
CA ARG A 103 9.20 -4.00 7.31
C ARG A 103 8.80 -4.36 5.88
N LEU A 104 9.07 -3.45 4.93
CA LEU A 104 8.73 -3.65 3.52
C LEU A 104 9.36 -4.91 2.89
N GLN A 105 10.50 -5.35 3.42
CA GLN A 105 11.21 -6.54 2.98
C GLN A 105 10.37 -7.83 3.05
N GLU A 106 9.42 -7.90 3.98
CA GLU A 106 8.53 -9.06 4.15
C GLU A 106 7.53 -9.21 2.99
N TYR A 107 7.34 -8.14 2.21
CA TYR A 107 6.39 -8.07 1.10
C TYR A 107 7.07 -8.10 -0.28
N ILE A 108 8.39 -8.28 -0.33
CA ILE A 108 9.13 -8.38 -1.60
C ILE A 108 8.91 -9.76 -2.22
N PHE A 109 8.29 -9.78 -3.39
CA PHE A 109 8.18 -10.97 -4.22
C PHE A 109 9.44 -11.16 -5.07
N ARG A 110 10.10 -12.31 -4.90
CA ARG A 110 11.24 -12.73 -5.73
C ARG A 110 10.79 -13.93 -6.57
N PRO A 111 10.58 -13.78 -7.89
CA PRO A 111 10.22 -14.91 -8.73
C PRO A 111 11.35 -15.94 -8.71
N GLN A 112 11.03 -17.21 -8.44
CA GLN A 112 11.97 -18.30 -8.61
C GLN A 112 12.22 -18.47 -10.11
N THR A 113 13.37 -18.03 -10.62
CA THR A 113 13.73 -18.37 -12.00
C THR A 113 14.01 -19.86 -12.09
N SER A 114 13.40 -20.52 -13.08
CA SER A 114 13.88 -21.83 -13.52
C SER A 114 15.36 -21.73 -13.89
N ILE A 115 16.11 -22.77 -13.55
CA ILE A 115 17.55 -22.90 -13.80
C ILE A 115 17.76 -22.88 -15.32
N GLY A 116 18.02 -21.71 -15.91
CA GLY A 116 18.22 -21.60 -17.36
C GLY A 116 18.37 -20.17 -17.89
N ASP A 117 17.60 -19.21 -17.39
CA ASP A 117 17.57 -17.87 -17.97
C ASP A 117 18.55 -16.92 -17.26
N LYS A 118 19.80 -16.92 -17.74
CA LYS A 118 20.85 -15.97 -17.32
C LYS A 118 20.75 -14.60 -18.01
N ASN A 119 19.61 -14.23 -18.58
CA ASN A 119 19.46 -12.95 -19.27
C ASN A 119 18.38 -12.06 -18.65
N SER A 120 18.86 -10.97 -18.04
CA SER A 120 18.11 -9.79 -17.59
C SER A 120 16.88 -10.09 -16.72
N TYR A 121 17.13 -10.45 -15.46
CA TYR A 121 16.21 -10.06 -14.41
C TYR A 121 15.94 -8.57 -14.58
N SER A 122 14.68 -8.21 -14.81
CA SER A 122 14.26 -6.83 -14.62
C SER A 122 14.78 -6.43 -13.25
N ARG A 123 15.60 -5.37 -13.15
CA ARG A 123 16.15 -4.84 -11.89
C ARG A 123 15.06 -4.27 -10.98
N VAL A 124 13.80 -4.57 -11.27
CA VAL A 124 12.60 -4.11 -10.62
C VAL A 124 12.12 -5.23 -9.71
N SER A 125 12.33 -5.05 -8.41
CA SER A 125 11.74 -5.88 -7.36
C SER A 125 10.25 -5.55 -7.26
N HIS A 126 9.39 -6.55 -7.23
CA HIS A 126 7.95 -6.36 -7.05
C HIS A 126 7.61 -6.46 -5.56
N ILE A 127 6.95 -5.45 -5.00
CA ILE A 127 6.41 -5.49 -3.64
C ILE A 127 4.90 -5.63 -3.77
N VAL A 128 4.35 -6.79 -3.41
CA VAL A 128 2.92 -7.07 -3.53
C VAL A 128 2.28 -6.98 -2.16
N LEU A 129 1.34 -6.04 -2.02
CA LEU A 129 0.66 -5.79 -0.76
C LEU A 129 -0.76 -6.28 -0.81
N ASN A 130 -1.01 -7.33 -0.03
CA ASN A 130 -2.34 -7.85 0.25
C ASN A 130 -2.67 -7.56 1.72
N VAL A 131 -3.51 -6.54 1.97
CA VAL A 131 -3.79 -6.06 3.34
C VAL A 131 -4.93 -6.86 3.98
N GLU A 132 -4.75 -8.18 4.02
CA GLU A 132 -5.69 -9.13 4.66
C GLU A 132 -5.33 -9.42 6.13
N HIS A 133 -4.06 -9.29 6.48
CA HIS A 133 -3.47 -9.82 7.71
C HIS A 133 -3.09 -8.75 8.74
N ALA A 134 -3.76 -7.59 8.72
CA ALA A 134 -3.65 -6.68 9.86
C ALA A 134 -4.64 -7.14 10.94
N GLU A 135 -4.19 -8.02 11.85
CA GLU A 135 -4.99 -8.39 13.02
C GLU A 135 -5.34 -7.12 13.80
N GLN A 136 -6.65 -6.91 14.01
CA GLN A 136 -7.21 -5.69 14.56
C GLN A 136 -6.80 -5.43 16.03
N ASP A 137 -6.25 -6.46 16.69
CA ASP A 137 -5.71 -6.43 18.05
C ASP A 137 -4.28 -5.85 18.10
N GLU A 138 -3.49 -5.99 17.03
CA GLU A 138 -2.13 -5.43 16.96
C GLU A 138 -2.14 -3.97 16.45
N TYR A 139 -3.11 -3.62 15.61
CA TYR A 139 -3.28 -2.27 15.05
C TYR A 139 -4.73 -1.79 15.18
N PRO A 140 -5.09 -1.05 16.24
CA PRO A 140 -6.49 -0.72 16.54
C PRO A 140 -7.18 0.17 15.48
N ASP A 141 -6.39 0.84 14.64
CA ASP A 141 -6.83 1.71 13.54
C ASP A 141 -6.77 1.03 12.16
N ALA A 142 -6.41 -0.25 12.06
CA ALA A 142 -6.33 -0.94 10.78
C ALA A 142 -7.72 -1.07 10.11
N PHE A 143 -7.76 -0.86 8.79
CA PHE A 143 -8.90 -1.16 7.94
C PHE A 143 -8.54 -2.39 7.11
N LEU A 144 -9.40 -3.41 7.13
CA LEU A 144 -9.19 -4.63 6.36
C LEU A 144 -9.48 -4.35 4.88
N VAL A 145 -8.46 -4.55 4.04
CA VAL A 145 -8.64 -4.71 2.59
C VAL A 145 -8.68 -6.21 2.32
N THR A 146 -9.83 -6.83 2.60
CA THR A 146 -9.97 -8.29 2.47
C THR A 146 -10.08 -8.69 1.00
N THR A 147 -9.38 -9.76 0.64
CA THR A 147 -9.70 -10.62 -0.50
C THR A 147 -10.77 -11.64 -0.06
N VAL A 148 -11.40 -12.28 -1.03
CA VAL A 148 -12.28 -13.45 -0.82
C VAL A 148 -11.44 -14.72 -0.91
#